data_AF-A0A3N1W112-F1
#
_entry.id   AF-A0A3N1W112-F1
#
_cell.length_a   1.000
_cell.length_b   1.000
_cell.length_c   1.000
_cell.angle_alpha   90.00
_cell.angle_beta   90.00
_cell.angle_gamma   90.00
#
_symmetry.space_group_name_H-M   'P 1'
#
loop_
_entity.id
_entity.type
_entity.pdbx_description
1 polymer ?
#
loop_
_entity_poly.entity_id
_entity_poly.type
_entity_poly.pdbx_seq_one_letter_code
_entity_poly.pdbx_strand_id
1 'polypeptide(L)' 'MQLIPKQRYRILRFSPEASPVFRQKLMALGLLPGSTFELIRIAPLGDPLQVKTPRISLMLRKKDLALLQLETVTASEAGV' A
#
# COMPACT_ATOMS: atom_id res chain seq x y z
N MET A 1 2.17 -13.41 2.00
CA MET A 1 1.57 -12.91 0.74
C MET A 1 2.69 -12.38 -0.13
N GLN A 2 2.85 -12.88 -1.37
CA GLN A 2 3.79 -12.33 -2.33
C GLN A 2 3.16 -11.10 -2.98
N LEU A 3 3.83 -9.95 -2.87
CA LEU A 3 3.43 -8.74 -3.57
C LEU A 3 4.05 -8.76 -4.97
N ILE A 4 3.26 -8.43 -5.98
CA ILE A 4 3.67 -8.50 -7.38
C ILE A 4 4.07 -7.08 -7.81
N PRO A 5 5.31 -6.86 -8.28
CA PRO A 5 5.71 -5.56 -8.82
C PRO A 5 4.88 -5.22 -10.05
N LYS A 6 4.63 -3.93 -10.27
CA LYS A 6 3.74 -3.35 -11.28
C LYS A 6 2.25 -3.70 -11.11
N GLN A 7 1.84 -4.16 -9.92
CA GLN A 7 0.43 -4.41 -9.59
C GLN A 7 -0.15 -3.27 -8.74
N ARG A 8 -1.43 -2.96 -8.96
CA ARG A 8 -2.19 -2.02 -8.12
C ARG A 8 -2.89 -2.72 -6.96
N TYR A 9 -2.84 -2.07 -5.81
CA TYR A 9 -3.45 -2.52 -4.57
C TYR A 9 -4.35 -1.42 -3.99
N ARG A 10 -5.49 -1.81 -3.43
CA ARG A 10 -6.40 -0.95 -2.67
C ARG A 10 -6.26 -1.22 -1.19
N ILE A 11 -6.14 -0.17 -0.39
CA ILE A 11 -6.17 -0.27 1.07
C ILE A 11 -7.61 -0.48 1.48
N LEU A 12 -7.94 -1.63 2.07
CA LEU A 12 -9.28 -1.87 2.62
C LEU A 12 -9.37 -1.34 4.05
N ARG A 13 -8.39 -1.72 4.90
CA ARG A 13 -8.40 -1.36 6.33
C ARG A 13 -7.00 -1.44 6.94
N PHE A 14 -6.82 -0.72 8.05
CA PHE A 14 -5.68 -0.90 8.94
C PHE A 14 -5.93 -2.07 9.88
N SER A 15 -4.92 -2.94 10.06
CA SER A 15 -4.98 -4.01 11.05
C SER A 15 -5.17 -3.44 12.47
N PRO A 16 -5.92 -4.11 13.36
CA PRO A 16 -6.02 -3.73 14.77
C PRO A 16 -4.66 -3.65 15.47
N GLU A 17 -3.67 -4.43 15.02
CA GLU A 17 -2.29 -4.44 15.53
C GLU A 17 -1.46 -3.21 15.11
N ALA A 18 -1.94 -2.45 14.12
CA ALA A 18 -1.26 -1.25 13.67
C ALA A 18 -1.33 -0.15 14.75
N SER A 19 -0.16 0.36 15.17
CA SER A 19 -0.09 1.44 16.17
C SER A 19 -0.88 2.69 15.73
N PRO A 20 -1.51 3.42 16.67
CA PRO A 20 -2.25 4.65 16.35
C PRO A 20 -1.37 5.70 15.66
N VAL A 21 -0.09 5.80 16.07
CA VAL A 21 0.90 6.67 15.43
C VAL A 21 1.13 6.31 13.97
N PHE A 22 1.22 5.02 13.64
CA PHE A 22 1.40 4.56 12.26
C PHE A 22 0.18 4.87 11.39
N ARG A 23 -1.04 4.63 11.91
CA ARG A 23 -2.28 5.00 11.22
C ARG A 23 -2.32 6.49 10.92
N GLN A 24 -2.00 7.32 11.91
CA GLN A 24 -2.00 8.78 11.74
C GLN A 24 -0.96 9.23 10.70
N LYS A 25 0.24 8.63 10.70
CA LYS A 25 1.25 8.89 9.66
C LYS A 25 0.74 8.52 8.26
N LEU A 26 0.13 7.36 8.09
CA LEU A 26 -0.44 6.95 6.80
C LEU A 26 -1.54 7.90 6.34
N MET A 27 -2.45 8.29 7.24
CA MET A 27 -3.49 9.28 6.94
C MET A 27 -2.89 10.63 6.54
N ALA A 28 -1.86 11.11 7.25
CA ALA A 28 -1.16 12.35 6.91
C ALA A 28 -0.45 12.29 5.55
N LEU A 29 0.00 11.09 5.13
CA LEU A 29 0.59 10.83 3.81
C LEU A 29 -0.48 10.65 2.70
N GLY A 30 -1.76 10.68 3.03
CA GLY A 30 -2.86 10.47 2.08
C GLY A 30 -3.17 8.99 1.77
N LEU A 31 -2.65 8.07 2.59
CA LEU A 31 -2.93 6.64 2.49
C LEU A 31 -4.11 6.31 3.40
N LEU A 32 -5.31 6.60 2.90
CA LEU A 32 -6.58 6.36 3.60
C LEU A 32 -7.16 5.00 3.20
N PRO A 33 -7.98 4.36 4.06
CA PRO A 33 -8.82 3.24 3.65
C PRO A 33 -9.67 3.65 2.43
N GLY A 34 -9.67 2.82 1.39
CA GLY A 34 -10.25 3.08 0.08
C GLY A 34 -9.26 3.61 -0.97
N SER A 35 -8.08 4.08 -0.55
CA SER A 35 -7.06 4.59 -1.48
C SER A 35 -6.34 3.47 -2.21
N THR A 36 -5.99 3.72 -3.47
CA THR A 36 -5.23 2.79 -4.30
C THR A 36 -3.80 3.27 -4.50
N PHE A 37 -2.88 2.33 -4.59
CA PHE A 37 -1.48 2.58 -4.90
C PHE A 37 -0.93 1.50 -5.83
N GLU A 38 0.12 1.82 -6.54
CA GLU A 38 0.83 0.91 -7.43
C GLU A 38 2.14 0.47 -6.78
N LEU A 39 2.41 -0.83 -6.77
CA LEU A 39 3.70 -1.34 -6.35
C LEU A 39 4.68 -1.18 -7.51
N ILE A 40 5.65 -0.28 -7.41
CA ILE A 40 6.61 -0.02 -8.49
C ILE A 40 7.65 -1.14 -8.56
N ARG A 41 8.27 -1.42 -7.42
CA ARG A 41 9.31 -2.45 -7.30
C ARG A 41 9.50 -2.86 -5.86
N ILE A 42 10.11 -4.03 -5.71
CA ILE A 42 10.58 -4.55 -4.43
C ILE A 42 12.09 -4.38 -4.43
N ALA A 43 12.67 -3.98 -3.30
CA ALA A 43 14.12 -3.97 -3.15
C ALA A 43 14.70 -5.37 -3.44
N PRO A 44 15.96 -5.46 -3.91
CA PRO A 44 16.59 -6.74 -4.26
C PRO A 44 16.63 -7.74 -3.10
N LEU A 45 16.69 -7.25 -1.86
CA LEU A 45 16.66 -8.08 -0.64
C LEU A 45 15.23 -8.39 -0.13
N GLY A 46 14.20 -7.92 -0.82
CA GLY A 46 12.79 -8.13 -0.45
C GLY A 46 12.16 -7.00 0.38
N ASP A 47 12.95 -6.10 0.95
CA ASP A 47 12.48 -4.89 1.63
C ASP A 47 13.50 -3.74 1.53
N PRO A 48 13.04 -2.48 1.49
CA PRO A 48 11.65 -2.01 1.48
C PRO A 48 10.97 -2.12 0.10
N LEU A 49 9.66 -1.88 0.07
CA LEU A 49 8.83 -1.89 -1.13
C LEU A 49 8.53 -0.47 -1.59
N GLN A 50 8.76 -0.17 -2.87
CA GLN A 50 8.46 1.12 -3.44
C GLN A 50 7.01 1.14 -3.95
N VAL A 51 6.19 2.00 -3.37
CA VAL A 51 4.80 2.21 -3.78
C VAL A 51 4.62 3.62 -4.34
N LYS A 52 3.74 3.75 -5.33
CA LYS A 52 3.39 5.03 -5.95
C LYS A 52 1.90 5.25 -5.80
N THR A 53 1.54 6.31 -5.12
CA THR A 53 0.17 6.82 -5.11
C THR A 53 0.02 7.88 -6.21
N PRO A 54 -1.21 8.30 -6.54
CA PRO A 54 -1.44 9.38 -7.49
C PRO A 54 -0.77 10.71 -7.10
N ARG A 55 -0.53 10.93 -5.81
CA ARG A 55 0.01 12.20 -5.29
C ARG A 55 1.51 12.13 -4.97
N ILE A 56 2.00 10.99 -4.47
CA ILE A 56 3.38 10.85 -3.99
C ILE A 56 3.92 9.43 -4.24
N SER A 57 5.23 9.29 -4.35
CA SER A 57 5.92 8.00 -4.24
C SER A 57 6.55 7.86 -2.87
N LEU A 58 6.30 6.74 -2.20
CA LEU A 58 6.87 6.44 -0.89
C LEU A 58 7.41 5.01 -0.83
N MET A 59 8.27 4.76 0.15
CA MET A 59 8.76 3.42 0.44
C MET A 59 8.10 2.91 1.71
N LEU A 60 7.49 1.74 1.64
CA LEU A 60 6.90 1.06 2.78
C LEU A 60 7.74 -0.16 3.15
N ARG A 61 7.94 -0.38 4.45
CA ARG A 61 8.60 -1.61 4.89
C ARG A 61 7.64 -2.78 4.73
N LYS A 62 8.19 -3.98 4.58
CA LYS A 62 7.41 -5.21 4.57
C LYS A 62 6.55 -5.36 5.83
N LYS A 63 7.04 -4.90 6.98
CA LYS A 63 6.32 -4.86 8.27
C LYS A 63 5.10 -3.95 8.22
N ASP A 64 5.23 -2.78 7.59
CA ASP A 64 4.15 -1.81 7.44
C ASP A 64 3.03 -2.38 6.58
N LEU A 65 3.38 -3.04 5.47
CA LEU A 65 2.44 -3.70 4.59
C LEU A 65 1.73 -4.90 5.25
N ALA A 66 2.40 -5.62 6.16
CA ALA A 66 1.79 -6.70 6.92
C ALA A 66 0.68 -6.20 7.86
N LEU A 67 0.73 -4.93 8.27
CA LEU A 67 -0.28 -4.27 9.10
C LEU A 67 -1.44 -3.68 8.28
N LEU A 68 -1.41 -3.82 6.96
CA LEU A 68 -2.43 -3.28 6.05
C LEU A 68 -3.21 -4.41 5.39
N GLN A 69 -4.54 -4.32 5.39
CA GLN A 69 -5.36 -5.15 4.52
C GLN A 69 -5.41 -4.52 3.14
N LEU A 70 -4.86 -5.25 2.18
CA LEU A 70 -4.74 -4.83 0.79
C LEU A 70 -5.51 -5.78 -0.11
N GLU A 71 -6.15 -5.22 -1.13
CA GLU A 71 -6.85 -5.96 -2.18
C GLU A 71 -6.20 -5.67 -3.53
N THR A 72 -6.02 -6.69 -4.37
CA THR A 72 -5.53 -6.51 -5.73
C THR A 72 -6.59 -5.87 -6.59
N VAL A 73 -6.30 -4.71 -7.18
CA VAL A 73 -7.19 -4.08 -8.16
C VAL A 73 -6.78 -4.58 -9.54
N THR A 74 -7.56 -5.49 -10.10
CA THR A 74 -7.51 -5.84 -11.52
C THR A 74 -8.07 -4.68 -12.34
N ALA A 75 -7.40 -4.31 -13.43
CA ALA A 75 -7.71 -3.14 -14.25
C ALA A 75 -9.08 -3.16 -14.97
N SER A 76 -10.00 -4.05 -14.58
CA SER A 76 -11.34 -4.16 -15.17
C SER A 76 -12.37 -3.18 -14.61
N GLU A 77 -12.04 -2.40 -13.58
CA GLU A 77 -12.96 -1.44 -12.92
C GLU A 77 -12.41 0.00 -12.88
N ALA A 78 -11.80 0.46 -13.96
CA ALA A 78 -11.44 1.88 -14.14
C ALA A 78 -12.34 2.57 -15.17
N GLY A 79 -13.64 2.27 -15.12
CA GLY A 79 -14.63 2.83 -16.03
C GLY A 79 -16.02 2.81 -15.43
N VAL A 80 -16.28 3.80 -14.56
CA VAL A 80 -17.60 4.46 -14.42
C VAL A 80 -17.33 5.92 -14.11
#